data_AF-A0A8I2E209-F1
#
_entry.id   AF-A0A8I2E209-F1
#
_cell.length_a   1.000
_cell.length_b   1.000
_cell.length_c   1.000
_cell.angle_alpha   90.00
_cell.angle_beta   90.00
_cell.angle_gamma   90.00
#
_symmetry.space_group_name_H-M   'P 1'
#
loop_
_entity.id
_entity.type
_entity.pdbx_description
1 polymer ?
#
loop_
_entity_poly.entity_id
_entity_poly.type
_entity_poly.pdbx_seq_one_letter_code
_entity_poly.pdbx_strand_id
1 'polypeptide(L)'
;MYTDESSADELEAVLTQRLDVDLEVAEMNAEADAWHAVRDRGFCNHGSAIGYGHPPVYEVQRLLKPGQLICTAGCDTVFAHEDDWYAQLDDPMLNPVPLPGRSTAGERPARAASSAGT
;
A
#
# COMPACT_ATOMS: atom_id res chain seq x y z
N MET A 1 -48.05 -31.47 0.47
CA MET A 1 -47.47 -30.54 1.46
C MET A 1 -46.04 -30.32 1.00
N TYR A 2 -45.82 -29.28 0.19
CA TYR A 2 -44.50 -28.97 -0.40
C TYR A 2 -43.78 -28.05 0.59
N THR A 3 -43.08 -28.66 1.54
CA THR A 3 -42.42 -27.95 2.64
C THR A 3 -40.89 -28.02 2.51
N ASP A 4 -40.37 -28.41 1.35
CA ASP A 4 -38.97 -28.87 1.21
C ASP A 4 -38.16 -28.10 0.15
N GLU A 5 -38.82 -27.44 -0.82
CA GLU A 5 -38.10 -26.67 -1.87
C GLU A 5 -37.69 -25.28 -1.36
N SER A 6 -38.56 -24.55 -0.66
CA SER A 6 -38.24 -23.19 -0.20
C SER A 6 -37.15 -23.14 0.86
N SER A 7 -37.05 -24.17 1.72
CA SER A 7 -35.99 -24.26 2.72
C SER A 7 -34.63 -24.62 2.12
N ALA A 8 -34.63 -25.37 1.01
CA ALA A 8 -33.41 -25.68 0.27
C ALA A 8 -32.90 -24.42 -0.47
N ASP A 9 -33.81 -23.69 -1.12
CA ASP A 9 -33.49 -22.43 -1.82
C ASP A 9 -32.96 -21.36 -0.85
N GLU A 10 -33.58 -21.22 0.34
CA GLU A 10 -33.12 -20.30 1.38
C GLU A 10 -31.72 -20.68 1.91
N LEU A 11 -31.44 -21.97 2.09
CA LEU A 11 -30.13 -22.45 2.53
C LEU A 11 -29.07 -22.24 1.45
N GLU A 12 -29.40 -22.50 0.18
CA GLU A 12 -28.52 -22.25 -0.97
C GLU A 12 -28.20 -20.75 -1.11
N ALA A 13 -29.19 -19.87 -0.91
CA ALA A 13 -28.98 -18.43 -0.91
C ALA A 13 -28.01 -17.99 0.20
N VAL A 14 -28.15 -18.53 1.42
CA VAL A 14 -27.22 -18.23 2.52
C VAL A 14 -25.81 -18.75 2.24
N LEU A 15 -25.67 -19.93 1.66
CA LEU A 15 -24.36 -20.49 1.30
C LEU A 15 -23.68 -19.69 0.19
N THR A 16 -24.44 -19.23 -0.80
CA THR A 16 -23.93 -18.36 -1.87
C THR A 16 -23.43 -17.05 -1.30
N GLN A 17 -24.23 -16.38 -0.44
CA GLN A 17 -23.81 -15.15 0.22
C GLN A 17 -22.54 -15.32 1.06
N ARG A 18 -22.38 -16.45 1.74
CA ARG A 18 -21.15 -16.74 2.50
C ARG A 18 -19.95 -16.93 1.59
N LEU A 19 -20.13 -17.66 0.49
CA LEU A 19 -19.08 -17.86 -0.49
C LEU A 19 -18.64 -16.52 -1.11
N ASP A 20 -19.59 -15.66 -1.45
CA ASP A 20 -19.29 -14.32 -1.99
C ASP A 20 -18.46 -13.50 -1.00
N VAL A 21 -18.85 -13.49 0.28
CA VAL A 21 -18.09 -12.81 1.35
C VAL A 21 -16.69 -13.42 1.52
N ASP A 22 -16.57 -14.74 1.52
CA ASP A 22 -15.28 -15.41 1.66
C ASP A 22 -14.34 -15.08 0.49
N LEU A 23 -14.88 -14.97 -0.73
CA LEU A 23 -14.13 -14.56 -1.92
C LEU A 23 -13.71 -13.09 -1.85
N GLU A 24 -14.60 -12.18 -1.44
CA GLU A 24 -14.27 -10.75 -1.25
C GLU A 24 -13.17 -10.57 -0.19
N VAL A 25 -13.25 -11.29 0.93
CA VAL A 25 -12.22 -11.25 1.98
C VAL A 25 -10.91 -11.83 1.48
N ALA A 26 -10.94 -12.91 0.71
CA ALA A 26 -9.73 -13.50 0.13
C ALA A 26 -9.03 -12.52 -0.82
N GLU A 27 -9.78 -11.80 -1.66
CA GLU A 27 -9.24 -10.78 -2.56
C GLU A 27 -8.64 -9.60 -1.79
N MET A 28 -9.36 -9.09 -0.79
CA MET A 28 -8.85 -8.01 0.08
C MET A 28 -7.54 -8.40 0.79
N ASN A 29 -7.44 -9.64 1.28
CA ASN A 29 -6.23 -10.13 1.94
C ASN A 29 -5.08 -10.27 0.94
N ALA A 30 -5.33 -10.76 -0.27
CA ALA A 30 -4.30 -10.88 -1.30
C ALA A 30 -3.71 -9.51 -1.68
N GLU A 31 -4.55 -8.49 -1.81
CA GLU A 31 -4.09 -7.12 -2.09
C GLU A 31 -3.28 -6.55 -0.91
N ALA A 32 -3.76 -6.76 0.33
CA ALA A 32 -3.02 -6.34 1.52
C ALA A 32 -1.65 -7.00 1.63
N ASP A 33 -1.54 -8.29 1.32
CA ASP A 33 -0.29 -9.04 1.29
C ASP A 33 0.69 -8.48 0.24
N ALA A 34 0.20 -8.10 -0.95
CA ALA A 34 1.00 -7.47 -1.98
C ALA A 34 1.59 -6.13 -1.50
N TRP A 35 0.79 -5.31 -0.81
CA TRP A 35 1.23 -4.05 -0.22
C TRP A 35 2.24 -4.24 0.91
N HIS A 36 2.04 -5.24 1.77
CA HIS A 36 2.97 -5.59 2.83
C HIS A 36 4.31 -6.08 2.28
N ALA A 37 4.31 -6.87 1.20
CA ALA A 37 5.52 -7.39 0.58
C ALA A 37 6.47 -6.27 0.10
N VAL A 38 5.94 -5.14 -0.41
CA VAL A 38 6.75 -3.95 -0.77
C VAL A 38 7.44 -3.35 0.47
N ARG A 39 6.68 -3.19 1.55
CA ARG A 39 7.18 -2.61 2.81
C ARG A 39 8.20 -3.52 3.50
N ASP A 40 8.01 -4.83 3.44
CA ASP A 40 8.93 -5.82 4.01
C ASP A 40 10.27 -5.88 3.28
N ARG A 41 10.29 -5.48 2.00
CA ARG A 41 11.54 -5.26 1.25
C ARG A 41 12.25 -3.95 1.62
N GLY A 42 11.61 -3.10 2.43
CA GLY A 42 12.15 -1.82 2.89
C GLY A 42 11.75 -0.62 2.04
N PHE A 43 10.76 -0.75 1.15
CA PHE A 43 10.33 0.33 0.26
C PHE A 43 8.95 0.88 0.63
N CYS A 44 8.69 2.13 0.26
CA CYS A 44 7.38 2.75 0.42
C CYS A 44 6.46 2.27 -0.69
N ASN A 45 5.24 1.92 -0.33
CA ASN A 45 4.15 1.58 -1.26
C ASN A 45 3.29 2.80 -1.63
N HIS A 46 3.64 4.00 -1.14
CA HIS A 46 2.92 5.25 -1.41
C HIS A 46 1.42 5.24 -1.10
N GLY A 47 0.97 4.35 -0.20
CA GLY A 47 -0.44 4.06 0.06
C GLY A 47 -1.32 5.21 0.55
N SER A 48 -0.75 6.38 0.83
CA SER A 48 -1.49 7.57 1.21
C SER A 48 -0.72 8.84 0.85
N ALA A 49 -1.44 9.88 0.43
CA ALA A 49 -0.89 11.19 0.15
C ALA A 49 -1.84 12.32 0.57
N ILE A 50 -1.30 13.51 0.77
CA ILE A 50 -2.07 14.75 1.01
C ILE A 50 -1.76 15.72 -0.13
N GLY A 51 -2.80 16.20 -0.82
CA GLY A 51 -2.69 17.22 -1.85
C GLY A 51 -2.67 18.64 -1.29
N TYR A 52 -2.24 19.60 -2.11
CA TYR A 52 -2.35 21.04 -1.83
C TYR A 52 -3.77 21.48 -1.43
N GLY A 53 -3.88 22.42 -0.49
CA GLY A 53 -5.14 23.03 -0.08
C GLY A 53 -4.97 24.49 0.36
N HIS A 54 -5.94 25.34 0.01
CA HIS A 54 -5.98 26.75 0.42
C HIS A 54 -7.38 27.16 0.92
N PRO A 55 -7.55 27.56 2.20
CA PRO A 55 -6.52 27.57 3.24
C PRO A 55 -6.02 26.16 3.59
N PRO A 56 -4.76 26.01 4.07
CA PRO A 56 -4.24 24.70 4.46
C PRO A 56 -4.99 24.16 5.69
N VAL A 57 -5.36 22.88 5.63
CA VAL A 57 -5.98 22.13 6.74
C VAL A 57 -4.91 21.40 7.55
N TYR A 58 -3.88 20.88 6.87
CA TYR A 58 -2.73 20.22 7.49
C TYR A 58 -1.46 21.03 7.30
N GLU A 59 -0.55 21.00 8.28
CA GLU A 59 0.73 21.73 8.22
C GLU A 59 1.55 21.39 6.97
N VAL A 60 1.56 20.11 6.56
CA VAL A 60 2.29 19.66 5.36
C VAL A 60 1.80 20.32 4.07
N GLN A 61 0.54 20.75 4.00
CA GLN A 61 -0.02 21.42 2.82
C GLN A 61 0.59 22.80 2.58
N ARG A 62 1.15 23.44 3.62
CA ARG A 62 1.87 24.72 3.49
C ARG A 62 3.13 24.59 2.65
N LEU A 63 3.68 23.39 2.52
CA LEU A 63 4.89 23.10 1.76
C LEU A 63 4.60 22.81 0.29
N LEU A 64 3.32 22.60 -0.06
CA LEU A 64 2.89 22.18 -1.38
C LEU A 64 2.53 23.37 -2.27
N LYS A 65 2.74 23.20 -3.57
CA LYS A 65 2.20 24.08 -4.62
C LYS A 65 0.91 23.47 -5.18
N PRO A 66 0.04 24.25 -5.84
CA PRO A 66 -1.13 23.73 -6.53
C PRO A 66 -0.78 22.55 -7.46
N GLY A 67 -1.54 21.47 -7.36
CA GLY A 67 -1.34 20.23 -8.12
C GLY A 67 -0.38 19.22 -7.48
N GLN A 68 0.40 19.61 -6.46
CA GLN A 68 1.33 18.71 -5.79
C GLN A 68 0.67 17.89 -4.69
N LEU A 69 1.26 16.74 -4.40
CA LEU A 69 0.90 15.85 -3.29
C LEU A 69 2.15 15.45 -2.52
N ILE A 70 2.02 15.23 -1.21
CA ILE A 70 3.09 14.63 -0.38
C ILE A 70 2.66 13.27 0.13
N CYS A 71 3.52 12.28 -0.01
CA CYS A 71 3.34 10.95 0.55
C CYS A 71 3.27 11.02 2.09
N THR A 72 2.27 10.38 2.67
CA THR A 72 2.13 10.25 4.13
C THR A 72 2.28 8.80 4.62
N ALA A 73 2.50 7.85 3.70
CA ALA A 73 2.71 6.44 4.02
C ALA A 73 4.13 6.13 4.58
N GLY A 74 4.99 7.15 4.65
CA GLY A 74 6.23 7.12 5.42
C GLY A 74 7.50 7.60 4.73
N CYS A 75 7.47 8.05 3.47
CA CYS A 75 8.69 8.50 2.76
C CYS A 75 8.74 10.00 2.45
N ASP A 76 7.68 10.76 2.71
CA ASP A 76 7.58 12.21 2.49
C ASP A 76 7.88 12.69 1.05
N THR A 77 7.91 11.77 0.07
CA THR A 77 8.08 12.12 -1.35
C THR A 77 6.99 13.10 -1.79
N VAL A 78 7.41 14.21 -2.42
CA VAL A 78 6.50 15.16 -3.06
C VAL A 78 6.36 14.82 -4.54
N PHE A 79 5.13 14.56 -4.96
CA PHE A 79 4.74 14.32 -6.34
C PHE A 79 4.36 15.64 -7.02
N ALA A 80 4.74 15.79 -8.29
CA ALA A 80 4.41 17.00 -9.05
C ALA A 80 2.93 17.03 -9.43
N HIS A 81 2.37 15.86 -9.77
CA HIS A 81 0.98 15.67 -10.17
C HIS A 81 0.37 14.41 -9.52
N GLU A 82 -0.96 14.33 -9.53
CA GLU A 82 -1.69 13.15 -9.03
C GLU A 82 -1.39 11.90 -9.84
N ASP A 83 -1.22 12.03 -11.16
CA ASP A 83 -0.89 10.92 -12.05
C ASP A 83 0.46 10.26 -11.68
N ASP A 84 1.45 11.06 -11.24
CA ASP A 84 2.75 10.55 -10.80
C ASP A 84 2.62 9.70 -9.53
N TRP A 85 1.70 10.11 -8.65
CA TRP A 85 1.42 9.38 -7.42
C TRP A 85 0.67 8.07 -7.72
N TYR A 86 -0.37 8.10 -8.55
CA TYR A 86 -1.10 6.89 -8.95
C TYR A 86 -0.19 5.89 -9.67
N ALA A 87 0.67 6.35 -10.59
CA ALA A 87 1.62 5.45 -11.27
C ALA A 87 2.57 4.74 -10.29
N GLN A 88 3.01 5.43 -9.23
CA GLN A 88 3.88 4.84 -8.19
C GLN A 88 3.11 4.09 -7.09
N LEU A 89 1.80 4.31 -6.99
CA LEU A 89 0.91 3.53 -6.14
C LEU A 89 0.61 2.17 -6.77
N ASP A 90 0.33 2.17 -8.08
CA ASP A 90 0.04 0.97 -8.87
C ASP A 90 1.27 0.07 -9.03
N ASP A 91 2.46 0.66 -9.25
CA ASP A 91 3.73 -0.05 -9.27
C ASP A 91 4.80 0.68 -8.43
N PRO A 92 4.84 0.44 -7.11
CA PRO A 92 5.85 1.04 -6.22
C PRO A 92 7.28 0.60 -6.55
N MET A 93 7.46 -0.47 -7.33
CA MET A 93 8.77 -0.97 -7.71
C MET A 93 9.27 -0.35 -9.03
N LEU A 94 8.44 0.44 -9.73
CA LEU A 94 8.86 1.21 -10.90
C LEU A 94 9.93 2.26 -10.53
N ASN A 95 9.73 2.94 -9.39
CA ASN A 95 10.67 3.92 -8.82
C ASN A 95 10.75 3.73 -7.30
N PRO A 96 11.47 2.70 -6.81
CA PRO A 96 11.39 2.29 -5.41
C PRO A 96 11.98 3.36 -4.48
N VAL A 97 11.17 3.84 -3.53
CA VAL A 97 11.59 4.81 -2.51
C VAL A 97 11.87 4.09 -1.20
N PRO A 98 13.11 4.13 -0.65
CA PRO A 98 13.42 3.50 0.63
C PRO A 98 12.59 4.08 1.78
N LEU A 99 12.08 3.23 2.67
CA LEU A 99 11.46 3.68 3.92
C LEU A 99 12.55 4.10 4.92
N PRO A 100 12.46 5.32 5.49
CA PRO A 100 13.37 5.75 6.55
C PRO A 100 13.37 4.76 7.71
N GLY A 101 14.56 4.39 8.20
CA GLY A 101 14.73 3.49 9.34
C GLY A 101 14.52 1.99 9.05
N ARG A 102 14.25 1.59 7.79
CA ARG A 102 14.28 0.18 7.37
C ARG A 102 15.49 -0.07 6.48
N SER A 103 16.24 -1.13 6.75
CA SER A 103 17.26 -1.61 5.82
C SER A 103 16.59 -2.16 4.57
N THR A 104 17.04 -1.73 3.40
CA THR A 104 16.59 -2.34 2.14
C THR A 104 17.18 -3.75 2.06
N ALA A 105 16.43 -4.72 1.54
CA ALA A 105 16.91 -6.12 1.45
C ALA A 105 18.20 -6.27 0.59
N GLY A 106 18.60 -5.23 -0.15
CA GLY A 106 19.86 -5.15 -0.90
C GLY A 106 21.06 -4.65 -0.09
N GLU A 107 20.85 -3.95 1.03
CA GLU A 107 21.90 -3.51 1.95
C GLU A 107 22.25 -4.61 2.96
N ARG A 108 22.76 -5.75 2.50
CA ARG A 108 23.63 -6.54 3.39
C ARG A 108 24.86 -5.68 3.66
N PRO A 109 25.24 -5.41 4.92
CA PRO A 109 26.44 -4.64 5.19
C PRO A 109 27.61 -5.38 4.56
N ALA A 110 28.30 -4.72 3.63
CA ALA A 110 29.58 -5.17 3.14
C ALA A 110 30.46 -5.40 4.38
N ARG A 111 30.68 -6.67 4.70
CA ARG A 111 31.49 -7.12 5.83
C ARG A 111 32.80 -6.36 5.75
N ALA A 112 33.02 -5.43 6.69
CA ALA A 112 34.24 -4.66 6.78
C ALA A 112 35.41 -5.65 6.77
N ALA A 113 36.12 -5.71 5.66
CA ALA A 113 37.42 -6.35 5.60
C ALA A 113 38.32 -5.45 6.45
N SER A 114 38.44 -5.79 7.72
CA SER A 114 39.46 -5.24 8.61
C SER A 114 40.81 -5.48 7.94
N SER A 115 41.37 -4.44 7.33
CA SER A 115 42.78 -4.37 7.02
C SER A 115 43.52 -4.31 8.35
N ALA A 116 43.89 -5.48 8.87
CA ALA A 116 44.92 -5.58 9.89
C ALA A 116 46.26 -5.17 9.25
N GLY A 117 46.87 -4.11 9.78
CA GLY A 117 48.31 -3.90 9.70
C GLY A 117 49.05 -5.14 10.25
N THR A 118 50.32 -5.36 9.96
CA THR A 118 51.45 -4.43 9.74
C THR A 118 52.48 -5.13 8.88
#